data_AF-A0A9P0NV15-F1
#
_entry.id   AF-A0A9P0NV15-F1
#
_cell.length_a   1.000
_cell.length_b   1.000
_cell.length_c   1.000
_cell.angle_alpha   90.00
_cell.angle_beta   90.00
_cell.angle_gamma   90.00
#
_symmetry.space_group_name_H-M   'P 1'
#
loop_
_entity.id
_entity.type
_entity.pdbx_description
1 polymer ?
#
loop_
_entity_poly.entity_id
_entity_poly.type
_entity_poly.pdbx_seq_one_letter_code
_entity_poly.pdbx_strand_id
1 'polypeptide(L)'
;MSRDPQLRDIVPRYYREVEYLGERFIELQDLLHGFQDPYVIDIKLGTRTFLESEVTNKVARPDLYQKMIAIDPHAPTEEEHNQQAVTKLRYMQFRELQSSSCSQGFRIEAMKCRGSPPVTDLKKVKSREDVLNTLDTFLGGREDVRQRLLSRLCEIRSKIEQSEYFKTVEVIGSSLFIIYDDAKVGVWLIDFAKTNKLPEGVTVNHRSPWVQGNHEEGLLFGFDRLISIIESIKNQPQSNEKDQFTKPVPAVSVRS
;
A
#
# COMPACT_ATOMS: atom_id res chain seq x y z
N MET A 1 -2.83 -19.13 3.29
CA MET A 1 -3.07 -17.96 4.17
C MET A 1 -4.28 -18.14 5.07
N SER A 2 -5.53 -18.14 4.59
CA SER A 2 -6.73 -18.23 5.46
C SER A 2 -6.87 -19.52 6.29
N ARG A 3 -6.17 -20.59 5.89
CA ARG A 3 -6.10 -21.88 6.61
C ARG A 3 -4.99 -21.96 7.64
N ASP A 4 -4.02 -21.05 7.59
CA ASP A 4 -2.95 -20.97 8.58
C ASP A 4 -3.50 -20.23 9.82
N PRO A 5 -3.63 -20.90 10.99
CA PRO A 5 -4.18 -20.28 12.18
C PRO A 5 -3.43 -19.02 12.62
N GLN A 6 -2.13 -18.92 12.33
CA GLN A 6 -1.30 -17.78 12.71
C GLN A 6 -1.54 -16.55 11.82
N LEU A 7 -2.00 -16.77 10.59
CA LEU A 7 -2.21 -15.70 9.60
C LEU A 7 -3.68 -15.28 9.46
N ARG A 8 -4.60 -16.04 10.05
CA ARG A 8 -6.04 -15.91 9.80
C ARG A 8 -6.61 -14.56 10.23
N ASP A 9 -6.05 -13.94 11.26
CA ASP A 9 -6.52 -12.65 11.77
C ASP A 9 -5.87 -11.44 11.08
N ILE A 10 -4.80 -11.66 10.30
CA ILE A 10 -4.09 -10.60 9.57
C ILE A 10 -4.53 -10.46 8.10
N VAL A 11 -5.48 -11.27 7.65
CA VAL A 11 -6.10 -11.21 6.30
C VAL A 11 -7.62 -11.30 6.41
N PRO A 12 -8.40 -10.81 5.42
CA PRO A 12 -9.83 -11.04 5.38
C PRO A 12 -10.14 -12.53 5.38
N ARG A 13 -11.16 -12.94 6.15
CA ARG A 13 -11.64 -14.32 6.08
C ARG A 13 -12.18 -14.60 4.67
N TYR A 14 -11.59 -15.61 4.03
CA TYR A 14 -12.15 -16.19 2.81
C TYR A 14 -13.31 -17.13 3.18
N TYR A 15 -14.48 -16.92 2.59
CA TYR A 15 -15.63 -17.80 2.80
C TYR A 15 -15.72 -18.86 1.70
N ARG A 16 -15.86 -18.44 0.44
CA ARG A 16 -16.04 -19.33 -0.72
C ARG A 16 -15.92 -18.56 -2.04
N GLU A 17 -15.89 -19.30 -3.14
CA GLU A 17 -16.17 -18.78 -4.47
C GLU A 17 -17.68 -18.85 -4.73
N VAL A 18 -18.21 -17.84 -5.40
CA VAL A 18 -19.62 -17.76 -5.81
C VAL A 18 -19.71 -17.41 -7.30
N GLU A 19 -20.75 -17.87 -7.97
CA GLU A 19 -21.06 -17.49 -9.35
C GLU A 19 -22.32 -16.62 -9.35
N TYR A 20 -22.25 -15.46 -10.00
CA TYR A 20 -23.37 -14.52 -10.10
C TYR A 20 -23.38 -13.91 -11.49
N LEU A 21 -24.50 -14.02 -12.20
CA LEU A 21 -24.67 -13.53 -13.57
C LEU A 21 -23.59 -14.03 -14.57
N GLY A 22 -23.10 -15.25 -14.38
CA GLY A 22 -22.07 -15.86 -15.24
C GLY A 22 -20.64 -15.40 -14.94
N GLU A 23 -20.44 -14.57 -13.91
CA GLU A 23 -19.12 -14.17 -13.42
C GLU A 23 -18.80 -14.86 -12.09
N ARG A 24 -17.50 -15.16 -11.88
CA ARG A 24 -17.01 -15.79 -10.65
C ARG A 24 -16.47 -14.73 -9.71
N PHE A 25 -16.92 -14.75 -8.46
CA PHE A 25 -16.51 -13.86 -7.39
C PHE A 25 -15.96 -14.65 -6.21
N ILE A 26 -15.14 -14.00 -5.39
CA ILE A 26 -14.75 -14.50 -4.08
C ILE A 26 -15.56 -13.77 -3.01
N GLU A 27 -16.14 -14.53 -2.09
CA GLU A 27 -16.81 -13.99 -0.91
C GLU A 27 -15.79 -13.84 0.22
N LEU A 28 -15.56 -12.60 0.65
CA LEU A 28 -14.61 -12.23 1.68
C LEU A 28 -15.31 -11.52 2.85
N GLN A 29 -14.67 -11.55 4.01
CA GLN A 29 -15.07 -10.73 5.15
C GLN A 29 -15.11 -9.25 4.78
N ASP A 30 -16.26 -8.61 5.03
CA ASP A 30 -16.34 -7.16 5.07
C ASP A 30 -15.56 -6.63 6.28
N LEU A 31 -14.41 -6.03 6.00
CA LEU A 31 -13.53 -5.47 7.03
C LEU A 31 -14.08 -4.17 7.63
N LEU A 32 -14.99 -3.47 6.94
CA LEU A 32 -15.64 -2.26 7.45
C LEU A 32 -16.80 -2.59 8.38
N HIS A 33 -17.28 -3.84 8.38
CA HIS A 33 -18.39 -4.25 9.21
C HIS A 33 -18.13 -3.98 10.69
N GLY A 34 -19.04 -3.23 11.31
CA GLY A 34 -18.99 -2.88 12.73
C GLY A 34 -18.11 -1.67 13.06
N PHE A 35 -17.45 -1.05 12.10
CA PHE A 35 -16.86 0.28 12.29
C PHE A 35 -17.91 1.39 12.12
N GLN A 36 -17.76 2.49 12.86
CA GLN A 36 -18.67 3.65 12.80
C GLN A 36 -17.95 4.89 12.28
N ASP A 37 -18.38 5.35 11.10
CA ASP A 37 -17.78 6.47 10.37
C ASP A 37 -16.23 6.46 10.42
N PRO A 38 -15.60 5.39 9.90
CA PRO A 38 -14.19 5.16 10.13
C PRO A 38 -13.30 6.04 9.24
N TYR A 39 -12.09 6.23 9.76
CA TYR A 39 -10.91 6.57 8.99
C TYR A 39 -10.39 5.30 8.29
N VAL A 40 -10.01 5.43 7.03
CA VAL A 40 -9.53 4.31 6.20
C VAL A 40 -8.28 4.76 5.44
N ILE A 41 -7.27 3.91 5.36
CA ILE A 41 -6.12 4.13 4.49
C ILE A 41 -5.69 2.80 3.85
N ASP A 42 -5.37 2.88 2.56
CA ASP A 42 -4.83 1.78 1.75
C ASP A 42 -3.38 2.10 1.43
N ILE A 43 -2.48 1.24 1.93
CA ILE A 43 -1.04 1.36 1.75
C ILE A 43 -0.55 0.17 0.94
N LYS A 44 -0.17 0.38 -0.32
CA LYS A 44 0.44 -0.68 -1.12
C LYS A 44 1.87 -0.93 -0.66
N LEU A 45 2.19 -2.19 -0.42
CA LEU A 45 3.49 -2.63 0.09
C LEU A 45 4.42 -3.09 -1.02
N GLY A 46 5.72 -3.05 -0.74
CA GLY A 46 6.80 -3.48 -1.61
C GLY A 46 7.59 -2.32 -2.22
N THR A 47 8.90 -2.55 -2.41
CA THR A 47 9.78 -1.72 -3.24
C THR A 47 9.56 -1.98 -4.73
N ARG A 48 9.04 -3.17 -5.05
CA ARG A 48 8.68 -3.62 -6.39
C ARG A 48 7.21 -4.01 -6.45
N THR A 49 6.52 -3.62 -7.53
CA THR A 49 5.07 -3.82 -7.69
C THR A 49 4.69 -4.57 -8.97
N PHE A 50 5.68 -5.09 -9.70
CA PHE A 50 5.51 -5.94 -10.88
C PHE A 50 6.17 -7.30 -10.65
N LEU A 51 5.65 -8.36 -11.28
CA LEU A 51 6.25 -9.70 -11.26
C LEU A 51 7.48 -9.75 -12.16
N GLU A 52 8.44 -10.61 -11.85
CA GLU A 52 9.61 -10.81 -12.70
C GLU A 52 9.25 -11.27 -14.13
N SER A 53 8.19 -12.06 -14.27
CA SER A 53 7.67 -12.47 -15.59
C SER A 53 7.14 -11.29 -16.41
N GLU A 54 6.67 -10.22 -15.77
CA GLU A 54 6.21 -8.99 -16.44
C GLU A 54 7.39 -8.18 -17.02
N VAL A 55 8.63 -8.43 -16.57
CA VAL A 55 9.84 -7.73 -17.06
C VAL A 55 10.10 -7.99 -18.54
N THR A 56 9.75 -9.19 -19.02
CA THR A 56 9.98 -9.59 -20.42
C THR A 56 8.90 -9.11 -21.39
N ASN A 57 7.77 -8.61 -20.87
CA ASN A 57 6.65 -8.20 -21.69
C ASN A 57 6.88 -6.80 -22.31
N LYS A 58 7.07 -6.78 -23.63
CA LYS A 58 7.33 -5.56 -24.41
C LYS A 58 6.08 -4.93 -25.02
N VAL A 59 4.88 -5.42 -24.73
CA VAL A 59 3.63 -4.86 -25.28
C VAL A 59 3.39 -3.48 -24.70
N ALA A 60 3.41 -2.48 -25.58
CA ALA A 60 3.12 -1.09 -25.24
C ALA A 60 1.61 -0.87 -25.06
N ARG A 61 1.23 -0.01 -24.12
CA ARG A 61 -0.15 0.27 -23.75
C ARG A 61 -0.45 1.77 -23.78
N PRO A 62 -1.40 2.22 -24.62
CA PRO A 62 -1.79 3.63 -24.67
C PRO A 62 -2.39 4.14 -23.35
N ASP A 63 -3.18 3.32 -22.66
CA ASP A 63 -3.83 3.74 -21.40
C ASP A 63 -2.84 4.02 -20.27
N LEU A 64 -1.71 3.29 -20.24
CA LEU A 64 -0.65 3.53 -19.26
C LEU A 64 0.16 4.80 -19.58
N TYR A 65 0.34 5.11 -20.87
CA TYR A 65 0.96 6.36 -21.29
C TYR A 65 0.12 7.56 -20.88
N GLN A 66 -1.20 7.52 -21.13
CA GLN A 66 -2.13 8.57 -20.70
C GLN A 66 -2.08 8.80 -19.18
N LYS A 67 -2.01 7.72 -18.40
CA LYS A 67 -1.83 7.81 -16.93
C LYS A 67 -0.45 8.37 -16.53
N MET A 68 0.61 8.10 -17.29
CA MET A 68 1.96 8.61 -17.02
C MET A 68 2.02 10.12 -17.23
N ILE A 69 1.57 10.61 -18.39
CA ILE A 69 1.58 12.05 -18.70
C ILE A 69 0.65 12.86 -17.80
N ALA A 70 -0.45 12.26 -17.33
CA ALA A 70 -1.33 12.90 -16.35
C ALA A 70 -0.64 13.15 -14.99
N ILE A 71 0.44 12.42 -14.70
CA ILE A 71 1.25 12.60 -13.48
C ILE A 71 2.42 13.55 -13.76
N ASP A 72 3.15 13.28 -14.83
CA ASP A 72 4.32 14.03 -15.29
C ASP A 72 4.41 13.97 -16.83
N PRO A 73 4.06 15.05 -17.54
CA PRO A 73 4.10 15.11 -18.99
C PRO A 73 5.50 14.91 -19.60
N HIS A 74 6.56 15.12 -18.82
CA HIS A 74 7.95 15.01 -19.29
C HIS A 74 8.60 13.67 -18.95
N ALA A 75 7.87 12.77 -18.30
CA ALA A 75 8.39 11.47 -17.91
C ALA A 75 8.58 10.48 -19.08
N PRO A 76 7.71 10.41 -20.10
CA PRO A 76 7.95 9.57 -21.26
C PRO A 76 9.15 10.04 -22.08
N THR A 77 9.82 9.11 -22.73
CA THR A 77 10.85 9.40 -23.75
C THR A 77 10.21 9.93 -25.04
N GLU A 78 11.01 10.52 -25.93
CA GLU A 78 10.53 10.97 -27.25
C GLU A 78 9.86 9.86 -28.05
N GLU A 79 10.42 8.64 -28.01
CA GLU A 79 9.84 7.47 -28.69
C GLU A 79 8.49 7.07 -28.09
N GLU A 80 8.37 7.08 -26.76
CA GLU A 80 7.11 6.78 -26.05
C GLU A 80 6.04 7.85 -26.33
N HIS A 81 6.43 9.11 -26.51
CA HIS A 81 5.54 10.19 -26.96
C HIS A 81 5.07 9.98 -28.39
N ASN A 82 5.97 9.62 -29.31
CA ASN A 82 5.63 9.34 -30.70
C ASN A 82 4.66 8.16 -30.82
N GLN A 83 4.87 7.11 -30.03
CA GLN A 83 4.00 5.93 -30.01
C GLN A 83 2.71 6.13 -29.18
N GLN A 84 2.65 7.18 -28.36
CA GLN A 84 1.59 7.43 -27.38
C GLN A 84 1.28 6.21 -26.50
N ALA A 85 2.31 5.43 -26.17
CA ALA A 85 2.19 4.18 -25.44
C ALA A 85 3.47 3.88 -24.65
N VAL A 86 3.33 3.24 -23.49
CA VAL A 86 4.46 2.75 -22.68
C VAL A 86 4.22 1.30 -22.30
N THR A 87 5.28 0.54 -22.07
CA THR A 87 5.13 -0.83 -21.55
C THR A 87 4.63 -0.83 -20.11
N LYS A 88 4.06 -1.94 -19.67
CA LYS A 88 3.60 -2.09 -18.27
C LYS A 88 4.76 -1.94 -17.30
N LEU A 89 5.88 -2.60 -17.55
CA LEU A 89 7.08 -2.52 -16.71
C LEU A 89 7.54 -1.05 -16.56
N ARG A 90 7.67 -0.34 -17.68
CA ARG A 90 8.08 1.06 -17.71
C ARG A 90 7.18 1.95 -16.86
N TYR A 91 5.86 1.77 -16.98
CA TYR A 91 4.89 2.52 -16.18
C TYR A 91 5.00 2.20 -14.69
N MET A 92 5.17 0.92 -14.34
CA MET A 92 5.31 0.50 -12.95
C MET A 92 6.58 1.08 -12.30
N GLN A 93 7.72 1.02 -13.00
CA GLN A 93 8.96 1.64 -12.56
C GLN A 93 8.83 3.16 -12.40
N PHE A 94 8.15 3.83 -13.32
CA PHE A 94 7.85 5.25 -13.17
C PHE A 94 7.01 5.53 -11.92
N ARG A 95 5.95 4.75 -11.67
CA ARG A 95 5.10 4.89 -10.48
C ARG A 95 5.89 4.67 -9.19
N GLU A 96 6.78 3.69 -9.17
CA GLU A 96 7.65 3.41 -8.03
C GLU A 96 8.60 4.59 -7.76
N LEU A 97 9.16 5.20 -8.82
CA LEU A 97 10.04 6.38 -8.73
C LEU A 97 9.32 7.68 -8.35
N GLN A 98 8.03 7.82 -8.69
CA GLN A 98 7.23 9.00 -8.37
C GLN A 98 6.57 8.93 -6.99
N SER A 99 6.71 7.79 -6.29
CA SER A 99 6.13 7.56 -4.97
C SER A 99 7.21 7.14 -3.96
N SER A 100 6.78 6.84 -2.74
CA SER A 100 7.65 6.32 -1.70
C SER A 100 8.00 4.83 -1.86
N SER A 101 7.46 4.11 -2.87
CA SER A 101 7.71 2.67 -3.03
C SER A 101 9.20 2.32 -3.08
N CYS A 102 10.00 2.96 -3.95
CA CYS A 102 11.43 2.66 -4.03
C CYS A 102 12.21 2.96 -2.75
N SER A 103 11.86 4.03 -2.04
CA SER A 103 12.68 4.54 -0.92
C SER A 103 12.23 4.05 0.45
N GLN A 104 10.92 3.81 0.63
CA GLN A 104 10.31 3.38 1.88
C GLN A 104 9.69 1.98 1.81
N GLY A 105 9.63 1.33 0.64
CA GLY A 105 9.04 0.00 0.51
C GLY A 105 7.52 -0.05 0.60
N PHE A 106 6.86 1.10 0.45
CA PHE A 106 5.40 1.20 0.37
C PHE A 106 4.99 2.55 -0.22
N ARG A 107 3.73 2.70 -0.60
CA ARG A 107 3.11 3.99 -0.93
C ARG A 107 1.64 4.02 -0.52
N ILE A 108 1.14 5.21 -0.24
CA ILE A 108 -0.27 5.41 0.12
C ILE A 108 -1.07 5.55 -1.17
N GLU A 109 -2.03 4.65 -1.41
CA GLU A 109 -2.85 4.65 -2.62
C GLU A 109 -4.13 5.47 -2.41
N ALA A 110 -4.75 5.35 -1.23
CA ALA A 110 -5.96 6.08 -0.89
C ALA A 110 -6.07 6.32 0.61
N MET A 111 -6.74 7.40 0.98
CA MET A 111 -7.06 7.74 2.37
C MET A 111 -8.45 8.35 2.44
N LYS A 112 -9.24 8.00 3.45
CA LYS A 112 -10.51 8.63 3.77
C LYS A 112 -10.50 8.98 5.25
N CYS A 113 -10.59 10.26 5.57
CA CYS A 113 -10.80 10.74 6.94
C CYS A 113 -12.28 10.92 7.22
N ARG A 114 -12.65 10.88 8.50
CA ARG A 114 -14.01 11.18 8.94
C ARG A 114 -14.48 12.54 8.43
N GLY A 115 -15.72 12.61 7.93
CA GLY A 115 -16.32 13.84 7.43
C GLY A 115 -15.74 14.39 6.11
N SER A 116 -14.76 13.71 5.51
CA SER A 116 -14.10 14.14 4.27
C SER A 116 -14.31 13.12 3.14
N PRO A 117 -14.35 13.56 1.87
CA PRO A 117 -14.36 12.64 0.74
C PRO A 117 -13.04 11.84 0.69
N PRO A 118 -13.03 10.63 0.10
CA PRO A 118 -11.80 9.88 -0.14
C PRO A 118 -10.81 10.67 -0.99
N VAL A 119 -9.55 10.67 -0.57
CA VAL A 119 -8.41 11.24 -1.28
C VAL A 119 -7.66 10.10 -1.97
N THR A 120 -7.64 10.11 -3.29
CA THR A 120 -6.95 9.10 -4.12
C THR A 120 -5.80 9.69 -4.96
N ASP A 121 -5.64 11.01 -5.00
CA ASP A 121 -4.54 11.65 -5.71
C ASP A 121 -3.29 11.82 -4.84
N LEU A 122 -2.81 10.70 -4.29
CA LEU A 122 -1.62 10.64 -3.45
C LEU A 122 -0.37 10.26 -4.25
N LYS A 123 -0.45 10.40 -5.58
CA LYS A 123 0.53 9.91 -6.55
C LYS A 123 1.92 10.52 -6.42
N LYS A 124 2.03 11.69 -5.78
CA LYS A 124 3.27 12.44 -5.56
C LYS A 124 3.73 12.45 -4.09
N VAL A 125 3.04 11.72 -3.21
CA VAL A 125 3.52 11.47 -1.85
C VAL A 125 4.73 10.54 -1.95
N LYS A 126 5.92 11.13 -1.84
CA LYS A 126 7.18 10.46 -2.19
C LYS A 126 8.23 10.57 -1.10
N SER A 127 8.49 11.78 -0.60
CA SER A 127 9.51 11.95 0.42
C SER A 127 9.05 11.33 1.75
N ARG A 128 10.01 11.01 2.62
CA ARG A 128 9.68 10.52 3.97
C ARG A 128 8.82 11.53 4.73
N GLU A 129 9.06 12.83 4.52
CA GLU A 129 8.29 13.91 5.13
C GLU A 129 6.86 13.96 4.61
N ASP A 130 6.63 13.83 3.29
CA ASP A 130 5.28 13.77 2.72
C ASP A 130 4.48 12.60 3.30
N VAL A 131 5.12 11.44 3.40
CA VAL A 131 4.52 10.22 3.97
C VAL A 131 4.20 10.44 5.45
N LEU A 132 5.13 11.00 6.22
CA LEU A 132 4.93 11.31 7.64
C LEU A 132 3.75 12.26 7.82
N ASN A 133 3.70 13.36 7.07
CA ASN A 133 2.62 14.35 7.15
C ASN A 133 1.26 13.75 6.76
N THR A 134 1.24 12.86 5.76
CA THR A 134 0.02 12.15 5.35
C THR A 134 -0.46 11.19 6.46
N LEU A 135 0.45 10.44 7.08
CA LEU A 135 0.11 9.53 8.18
C LEU A 135 -0.26 10.28 9.48
N ASP A 136 0.36 11.43 9.76
CA ASP A 136 -0.02 12.30 10.88
C ASP A 136 -1.44 12.85 10.69
N THR A 137 -1.74 13.29 9.47
CA THR A 137 -3.11 13.71 9.08
C THR A 137 -4.11 12.56 9.22
N PHE A 138 -3.74 11.35 8.79
CA PHE A 138 -4.57 10.15 8.93
C PHE A 138 -4.87 9.86 10.39
N LEU A 139 -3.88 9.94 11.29
CA LEU A 139 -4.04 9.67 12.72
C LEU A 139 -4.81 10.77 13.46
N GLY A 140 -4.86 11.99 12.93
CA GLY A 140 -5.63 13.10 13.51
C GLY A 140 -5.23 13.45 14.94
N GLY A 141 -3.95 13.25 15.31
CA GLY A 141 -3.45 13.46 16.67
C GLY A 141 -3.95 12.45 17.72
N ARG A 142 -4.61 11.36 17.31
CA ARG A 142 -5.12 10.31 18.21
C ARG A 142 -4.00 9.37 18.64
N GLU A 143 -3.38 9.71 19.77
CA GLU A 143 -2.27 8.92 20.31
C GLU A 143 -2.67 7.49 20.71
N ASP A 144 -3.90 7.30 21.21
CA ASP A 144 -4.45 5.98 21.51
C ASP A 144 -4.50 5.08 20.27
N VAL A 145 -4.91 5.65 19.13
CA VAL A 145 -4.94 4.96 17.84
C VAL A 145 -3.53 4.68 17.36
N ARG A 146 -2.59 5.64 17.45
CA ARG A 146 -1.20 5.47 17.04
C ARG A 146 -0.54 4.28 17.76
N GLN A 147 -0.70 4.19 19.08
CA GLN A 147 -0.11 3.12 19.89
C GLN A 147 -0.71 1.74 19.56
N ARG A 148 -2.04 1.66 19.41
CA ARG A 148 -2.72 0.42 19.02
C ARG A 148 -2.34 -0.02 17.61
N LEU A 149 -2.21 0.93 16.69
CA LEU A 149 -1.76 0.68 15.32
C LEU A 149 -0.33 0.14 15.31
N LEU A 150 0.61 0.78 16.01
CA LEU A 150 2.00 0.31 16.13
C LEU A 150 2.08 -1.10 16.70
N SER A 151 1.35 -1.37 17.79
CA SER A 151 1.27 -2.71 18.39
C SER A 151 0.79 -3.74 17.37
N ARG A 152 -0.29 -3.43 16.63
CA ARG A 152 -0.84 -4.32 15.60
C ARG A 152 0.11 -4.54 14.42
N LEU A 153 0.80 -3.49 13.95
CA LEU A 153 1.79 -3.58 12.88
C LEU A 153 2.97 -4.48 13.28
N CYS A 154 3.48 -4.30 14.50
CA CYS A 154 4.55 -5.16 15.04
C CYS A 154 4.10 -6.62 15.15
N GLU A 155 2.87 -6.87 15.60
CA GLU A 155 2.29 -8.22 15.65
C GLU A 155 2.21 -8.86 14.25
N ILE A 156 1.69 -8.14 13.26
CA ILE A 156 1.59 -8.60 11.88
C ILE A 156 2.99 -8.90 11.32
N ARG A 157 3.95 -8.00 11.52
CA ARG A 157 5.34 -8.20 11.10
C ARG A 157 5.90 -9.51 11.67
N SER A 158 5.76 -9.73 12.98
CA SER A 158 6.26 -10.96 13.61
C SER A 158 5.57 -12.22 13.11
N LYS A 159 4.27 -12.16 12.80
CA LYS A 159 3.54 -13.29 12.18
C LYS A 159 4.06 -13.61 10.78
N ILE A 160 4.36 -12.59 9.97
CA ILE A 160 4.95 -12.79 8.63
C ILE A 160 6.34 -13.42 8.75
N GLU A 161 7.19 -12.92 9.66
CA GLU A 161 8.55 -13.44 9.88
C GLU A 161 8.58 -14.92 10.30
N GLN A 162 7.61 -15.34 11.09
CA GLN A 162 7.52 -16.72 11.61
C GLN A 162 6.83 -17.68 10.63
N SER A 163 6.21 -17.16 9.58
CA SER A 163 5.41 -17.98 8.67
C SER A 163 6.25 -18.62 7.56
N GLU A 164 6.26 -19.95 7.52
CA GLU A 164 6.86 -20.73 6.42
C GLU A 164 6.18 -20.46 5.08
N TYR A 165 4.89 -20.12 5.09
CA TYR A 165 4.19 -19.71 3.88
C TYR A 165 4.84 -18.46 3.28
N PHE A 166 5.07 -17.41 4.08
CA PHE A 166 5.64 -16.16 3.58
C PHE A 166 7.07 -16.34 3.07
N LYS A 167 7.89 -17.22 3.67
CA LYS A 167 9.24 -17.50 3.16
C LYS A 167 9.28 -18.06 1.74
N THR A 168 8.19 -18.68 1.29
CA THR A 168 8.10 -19.42 0.02
C THR A 168 7.14 -18.79 -0.99
N VAL A 169 6.72 -17.54 -0.75
CA VAL A 169 5.90 -16.78 -1.70
C VAL A 169 6.48 -15.39 -1.93
N GLU A 170 6.34 -14.93 -3.16
CA GLU A 170 6.51 -13.53 -3.55
C GLU A 170 5.14 -12.84 -3.46
N VAL A 171 5.06 -11.74 -2.72
CA VAL A 171 3.84 -11.01 -2.36
C VAL A 171 3.82 -9.64 -3.07
N ILE A 172 3.50 -9.66 -4.36
CA ILE A 172 3.48 -8.44 -5.16
C ILE A 172 2.10 -7.78 -5.17
N GLY A 173 2.09 -6.46 -5.03
CA GLY A 173 0.90 -5.64 -5.25
C GLY A 173 -0.15 -5.68 -4.15
N SER A 174 0.10 -6.42 -3.07
CA SER A 174 -0.74 -6.44 -1.87
C SER A 174 -0.74 -5.10 -1.16
N SER A 175 -1.81 -4.85 -0.42
CA SER A 175 -1.97 -3.64 0.38
C SER A 175 -2.17 -3.96 1.86
N LEU A 176 -1.76 -3.03 2.70
CA LEU A 176 -2.16 -2.95 4.09
C LEU A 176 -3.38 -2.04 4.18
N PHE A 177 -4.50 -2.62 4.58
CA PHE A 177 -5.77 -1.91 4.79
C PHE A 177 -5.93 -1.60 6.27
N ILE A 178 -5.84 -0.32 6.62
CA ILE A 178 -5.94 0.16 8.00
C ILE A 178 -7.25 0.92 8.16
N ILE A 179 -7.99 0.57 9.19
CA ILE A 179 -9.29 1.16 9.52
C ILE A 179 -9.28 1.50 11.00
N TYR A 180 -9.76 2.68 11.36
CA TYR A 180 -10.06 2.95 12.76
C TYR A 180 -11.29 3.84 12.94
N ASP A 181 -11.93 3.70 14.10
CA ASP A 181 -12.94 4.62 14.60
C ASP A 181 -12.64 4.93 16.07
N ASP A 182 -13.61 5.47 16.81
CA ASP A 182 -13.41 5.86 18.20
C ASP A 182 -13.17 4.68 19.14
N ALA A 183 -13.52 3.45 18.74
CA ALA A 183 -13.44 2.25 19.56
C ALA A 183 -12.41 1.23 19.05
N LYS A 184 -12.21 1.13 17.74
CA LYS A 184 -11.52 0.01 17.08
C LYS A 184 -10.37 0.50 16.21
N VAL A 185 -9.32 -0.31 16.17
CA VAL A 185 -8.24 -0.21 15.19
C VAL A 185 -8.12 -1.58 14.55
N GLY A 186 -8.14 -1.62 13.22
CA GLY A 186 -8.06 -2.81 12.41
C GLY A 186 -7.00 -2.66 11.34
N VAL A 187 -6.25 -3.74 11.11
CA VAL A 187 -5.17 -3.78 10.12
C VAL A 187 -5.15 -5.16 9.48
N TRP A 188 -5.24 -5.20 8.15
CA TRP A 188 -5.23 -6.44 7.37
C TRP A 188 -4.39 -6.31 6.11
N LEU A 189 -3.75 -7.38 5.70
CA LEU A 189 -3.21 -7.53 4.36
C LEU A 189 -4.34 -7.96 3.41
N ILE A 190 -4.45 -7.27 2.28
CA ILE A 190 -5.41 -7.51 1.21
C ILE A 190 -4.70 -7.62 -0.15
N ASP A 191 -5.45 -7.98 -1.19
CA ASP A 191 -5.00 -8.02 -2.59
C ASP A 191 -3.85 -8.99 -2.89
N PHE A 192 -4.10 -10.29 -2.69
CA PHE A 192 -3.14 -11.36 -2.97
C PHE A 192 -3.16 -11.87 -4.42
N ALA A 193 -3.76 -11.12 -5.36
CA ALA A 193 -3.97 -11.57 -6.74
C ALA A 193 -2.66 -11.83 -7.51
N LYS A 194 -1.56 -11.19 -7.11
CA LYS A 194 -0.21 -11.41 -7.66
C LYS A 194 0.74 -12.03 -6.63
N THR A 195 0.21 -12.71 -5.63
CA THR A 195 1.02 -13.48 -4.67
C THR A 195 1.28 -14.87 -5.24
N ASN A 196 2.53 -15.18 -5.55
CA ASN A 196 2.91 -16.41 -6.23
C ASN A 196 3.85 -17.25 -5.38
N LYS A 197 3.73 -18.57 -5.48
CA LYS A 197 4.73 -19.48 -4.91
C LYS A 197 6.06 -19.31 -5.64
N LEU A 198 7.13 -19.32 -4.86
CA LEU A 198 8.48 -19.32 -5.38
C LEU A 198 8.85 -20.69 -5.97
N PRO A 199 9.88 -20.76 -6.84
CA PRO A 199 10.48 -22.01 -7.26
C PRO A 199 10.97 -22.84 -6.06
N GLU A 200 11.05 -24.16 -6.24
CA GLU A 200 11.51 -25.07 -5.19
C GLU A 200 12.92 -24.70 -4.71
N GLY A 201 13.11 -24.67 -3.39
CA GLY A 201 14.39 -24.32 -2.75
C GLY A 201 14.70 -22.83 -2.71
N VAL A 202 13.88 -21.96 -3.32
CA VAL A 202 14.03 -20.51 -3.25
C VAL A 202 13.24 -19.96 -2.07
N THR A 203 13.88 -19.06 -1.31
CA THR A 203 13.24 -18.36 -0.20
C THR A 203 13.56 -16.87 -0.25
N VAL A 204 12.62 -16.06 0.21
CA VAL A 204 12.79 -14.61 0.38
C VAL A 204 12.70 -14.24 1.86
N ASN A 205 13.41 -13.18 2.25
CA ASN A 205 13.34 -12.60 3.59
C ASN A 205 12.47 -11.34 3.65
N HIS A 206 11.93 -10.91 2.51
CA HIS A 206 11.04 -9.75 2.34
C HIS A 206 11.69 -8.40 2.65
N ARG A 207 13.02 -8.35 2.79
CA ARG A 207 13.78 -7.16 3.22
C ARG A 207 14.94 -6.82 2.30
N SER A 208 15.60 -7.84 1.77
CA SER A 208 16.74 -7.69 0.88
C SER A 208 16.33 -6.86 -0.34
N PRO A 209 17.21 -6.00 -0.85
CA PRO A 209 16.97 -5.32 -2.12
C PRO A 209 16.70 -6.32 -3.23
N TRP A 210 15.71 -6.01 -4.07
CA TRP A 210 15.41 -6.82 -5.25
C TRP A 210 16.54 -6.75 -6.26
N VAL A 211 16.90 -7.91 -6.80
CA VAL A 211 17.65 -8.06 -8.04
C VAL A 211 16.99 -9.16 -8.86
N GLN A 212 17.02 -9.06 -10.19
CA GLN A 212 16.38 -10.04 -11.06
C GLN A 212 16.81 -11.49 -10.69
N GLY A 213 15.82 -12.34 -10.40
CA GLY A 213 16.00 -13.74 -10.05
C GLY A 213 16.07 -14.02 -8.55
N ASN A 214 16.18 -13.01 -7.68
CA ASN A 214 16.10 -13.21 -6.24
C ASN A 214 14.66 -13.15 -5.68
N HIS A 215 13.68 -12.73 -6.49
CA HIS A 215 12.26 -12.65 -6.16
C HIS A 215 11.87 -11.72 -5.02
N GLU A 216 12.81 -10.99 -4.41
CA GLU A 216 12.50 -10.06 -3.31
C GLU A 216 11.59 -8.92 -3.78
N GLU A 217 10.62 -8.57 -2.96
CA GLU A 217 9.63 -7.52 -3.21
C GLU A 217 9.67 -6.41 -2.16
N GLY A 218 10.31 -6.65 -1.02
CA GLY A 218 10.46 -5.68 0.05
C GLY A 218 9.22 -5.50 0.94
N LEU A 219 8.37 -6.52 1.11
CA LEU A 219 7.19 -6.48 1.97
C LEU A 219 7.54 -6.07 3.42
N LEU A 220 8.47 -6.78 4.04
CA LEU A 220 8.91 -6.53 5.42
C LEU A 220 9.78 -5.27 5.53
N PHE A 221 10.56 -4.94 4.48
CA PHE A 221 11.21 -3.64 4.41
C PHE A 221 10.19 -2.49 4.49
N GLY A 222 9.07 -2.61 3.77
CA GLY A 222 7.95 -1.69 3.85
C GLY A 222 7.35 -1.58 5.26
N PHE A 223 7.10 -2.71 5.93
CA PHE A 223 6.63 -2.73 7.32
C PHE A 223 7.60 -2.01 8.26
N ASP A 224 8.89 -2.32 8.19
CA ASP A 224 9.91 -1.72 9.07
C ASP A 224 9.96 -0.20 8.90
N ARG A 225 9.86 0.29 7.65
CA ARG A 225 9.82 1.72 7.35
C ARG A 225 8.53 2.37 7.80
N LEU A 226 7.38 1.74 7.59
CA LEU A 226 6.07 2.25 8.02
C LEU A 226 6.01 2.40 9.54
N ILE A 227 6.42 1.36 10.28
CA ILE A 227 6.49 1.38 11.74
C ILE A 227 7.39 2.53 12.19
N SER A 228 8.61 2.61 11.65
CA SER A 228 9.56 3.68 11.99
C SER A 228 9.02 5.09 11.71
N ILE A 229 8.24 5.28 10.64
CA ILE A 229 7.62 6.58 10.35
C ILE A 229 6.55 6.90 11.40
N ILE A 230 5.64 5.96 11.68
CA ILE A 230 4.56 6.16 12.64
C ILE A 230 5.12 6.40 14.04
N GLU A 231 6.20 5.72 14.45
CA GLU A 231 6.90 5.96 15.72
C GLU A 231 7.47 7.38 15.81
N SER A 232 7.88 7.97 14.68
CA SER A 232 8.46 9.31 14.64
C SER A 232 7.44 10.45 14.65
N ILE A 233 6.14 10.15 14.48
CA ILE A 233 5.07 11.15 14.55
C ILE A 233 4.94 11.62 16.00
N LYS A 234 5.34 12.87 16.28
CA LYS A 234 5.37 13.42 17.63
C LYS A 234 3.97 13.81 18.12
N ASN A 235 3.72 13.59 19.40
CA ASN A 235 2.58 14.19 20.09
C ASN A 235 2.80 15.69 20.22
N GLN A 236 2.15 16.50 19.39
CA GLN A 236 1.96 17.90 19.73
C GLN A 236 0.83 17.97 20.76
N PRO A 237 1.05 18.53 21.96
CA PRO A 237 -0.03 18.76 22.89
C PRO A 237 -1.06 19.67 22.22
N GLN A 238 -2.31 19.21 22.11
CA GLN A 238 -3.41 20.02 21.61
C GLN A 238 -3.57 21.22 22.56
N SER A 239 -3.19 22.42 22.12
CA SER A 239 -3.72 23.64 22.71
C SER A 239 -5.24 23.62 22.52
N ASN A 240 -5.99 23.83 23.60
CA ASN A 240 -7.44 23.97 23.59
C ASN A 240 -7.86 25.14 22.68
N GLU A 241 -8.00 24.89 21.39
CA GLU A 241 -8.80 25.71 20.48
C GLU A 241 -9.81 24.77 19.81
N LYS A 242 -11.08 24.98 20.18
CA LYS A 242 -12.22 24.43 19.46
C LYS A 242 -12.16 24.93 18.01
N ASP A 243 -12.40 24.03 17.07
CA ASP A 243 -12.58 24.29 15.63
C ASP A 243 -11.37 24.82 14.84
N GLN A 244 -10.37 23.97 14.58
CA GLN A 244 -9.49 24.13 13.40
C GLN A 244 -9.12 22.78 12.76
N PHE A 245 -10.07 22.14 12.07
CA PHE A 245 -9.72 21.26 10.94
C PHE A 245 -9.43 22.12 9.71
N THR A 246 -8.31 22.84 9.75
CA THR A 246 -7.75 23.58 8.62
C THR A 246 -6.24 23.39 8.56
N LYS A 247 -5.74 22.17 8.78
CA LYS A 247 -4.45 21.79 8.18
C LYS A 247 -4.75 21.41 6.73
N PRO A 248 -4.29 22.19 5.73
CA PRO A 248 -4.48 21.81 4.35
C PRO A 248 -3.85 20.44 4.13
N VAL A 249 -4.55 19.53 3.47
CA VAL A 249 -3.89 18.45 2.73
C VAL A 249 -2.88 19.16 1.82
N PRO A 250 -1.60 18.76 1.78
CA PRO A 250 -0.62 19.44 0.93
C PRO A 250 -1.18 19.55 -0.48
N ALA A 251 -1.48 20.77 -0.88
CA ALA A 251 -1.96 21.07 -2.22
C ALA A 251 -0.81 20.77 -3.17
N VAL A 252 -0.94 19.69 -3.94
CA VAL A 252 -0.10 19.47 -5.10
C VAL A 252 -0.45 20.57 -6.08
N SER A 253 0.42 21.58 -6.18
CA SER A 253 0.27 22.69 -7.11
C SER A 253 0.04 22.17 -8.53
N VAL A 254 -1.19 22.29 -9.02
CA VAL A 254 -1.48 22.21 -10.45
C VAL A 254 -1.04 23.55 -11.02
N ARG A 255 0.15 23.59 -11.61
CA ARG A 255 0.50 24.71 -12.50
C ARG A 255 -0.35 24.56 -13.75
N SER A 256 -1.23 25.53 -13.95
CA SER A 256 -1.93 25.86 -15.19
C SER A 256 -1.00 25.98 -16.38
#